data_AF-A0AAV6SB24-F1
#
_entry.id   AF-A0AAV6SB24-F1
#
_cell.length_a   1.000
_cell.length_b   1.000
_cell.length_c   1.000
_cell.angle_alpha   90.00
_cell.angle_beta   90.00
_cell.angle_gamma   90.00
#
_symmetry.space_group_name_H-M   'P 1'
#
loop_
_entity.id
_entity.type
_entity.pdbx_description
1 polymer ?
#
loop_
_entity_poly.entity_id
_entity_poly.type
_entity_poly.pdbx_seq_one_letter_code
_entity_poly.pdbx_strand_id
1 'polypeptide(L)'
;MFSYTAYPNDAQRFEVAQALVEKHPCLKEPGSFNGTYGWQQSLKYKCGNNRTKRKALGSPELLLDRYTPKLLELFSAKGGVTGQRFKNLLMELIQDPSASAVKKRDVTLRGLIEYMGESGQELISDYCGTA
;
A
#
# COMPACT_ATOMS: atom_id res chain seq x y z
N MET A 1 -1.36 15.13 7.01
CA MET A 1 -0.98 14.43 5.77
C MET A 1 -1.71 13.10 5.73
N PHE A 2 -2.77 12.98 4.96
CA PHE A 2 -3.44 11.69 4.78
C PHE A 2 -2.74 10.98 3.62
N SER A 3 -1.97 9.94 3.93
CA SER A 3 -1.45 9.03 2.92
C SER A 3 -2.62 8.20 2.40
N TYR A 4 -3.08 8.49 1.18
CA TYR A 4 -4.08 7.66 0.52
C TYR A 4 -3.47 6.27 0.30
N THR A 5 -3.84 5.30 1.14
CA THR A 5 -3.41 3.91 0.98
C THR A 5 -4.49 3.15 0.22
N ALA A 6 -4.09 2.27 -0.69
CA ALA A 6 -5.01 1.34 -1.36
C ALA A 6 -5.60 0.27 -0.40
N TYR A 7 -5.11 0.25 0.84
CA TYR A 7 -5.41 -0.72 1.89
C TYR A 7 -5.64 0.02 3.21
N PRO A 8 -6.70 0.84 3.30
CA PRO A 8 -6.97 1.57 4.53
C PRO A 8 -7.23 0.57 5.66
N ASN A 9 -6.70 0.84 6.85
CA ASN A 9 -7.06 0.10 8.06
C ASN A 9 -8.40 0.62 8.63
N ASP A 10 -8.89 0.06 9.73
CA ASP A 10 -10.17 0.48 10.30
C ASP A 10 -10.16 1.93 10.79
N ALA A 11 -9.06 2.40 11.38
CA ALA A 11 -8.92 3.79 11.82
C ALA A 11 -8.98 4.76 10.63
N GLN A 12 -8.30 4.45 9.52
CA GLN A 12 -8.34 5.27 8.30
C GLN A 12 -9.74 5.29 7.68
N ARG A 13 -10.47 4.17 7.70
CA ARG A 13 -11.88 4.14 7.26
C ARG A 13 -12.77 4.98 8.17
N PHE A 14 -12.54 4.92 9.48
CA PHE A 14 -13.27 5.69 10.47
C PHE A 14 -13.08 7.20 10.25
N GLU A 15 -11.83 7.67 10.12
CA GLU A 15 -11.53 9.09 9.89
C GLU A 15 -12.20 9.63 8.63
N VAL A 16 -12.17 8.87 7.53
CA VAL A 16 -12.83 9.28 6.27
C VAL A 16 -14.35 9.32 6.44
N ALA A 17 -14.94 8.32 7.11
CA ALA A 17 -16.37 8.29 7.36
C ALA A 17 -16.81 9.43 8.31
N GLN A 18 -15.98 9.76 9.30
CA GLN A 18 -16.22 10.88 10.20
C GLN A 18 -16.17 12.21 9.45
N ALA A 19 -15.10 12.46 8.68
CA ALA A 19 -14.96 13.67 7.87
C ALA A 19 -16.10 13.83 6.85
N LEU A 20 -16.59 12.73 6.27
CA LEU A 20 -17.73 12.72 5.37
C LEU A 20 -19.01 13.21 6.05
N VAL A 21 -19.31 12.70 7.24
CA VAL A 21 -20.51 13.06 8.00
C VAL A 21 -20.40 14.45 8.62
N GLU A 22 -19.22 14.87 9.06
CA GLU A 22 -18.97 16.23 9.55
C GLU A 22 -19.21 17.28 8.45
N LYS A 23 -18.73 17.01 7.24
CA LYS A 23 -18.93 17.90 6.08
C LYS A 23 -20.38 17.88 5.59
N HIS A 24 -21.05 16.73 5.71
CA HIS A 24 -22.43 16.54 5.24
C HIS A 24 -23.30 15.90 6.34
N PRO A 25 -23.77 16.69 7.32
CA PRO A 25 -24.53 16.15 8.46
C PRO A 25 -25.80 15.38 8.08
N CYS A 26 -26.38 15.66 6.90
CA CYS A 26 -27.52 14.93 6.35
C CYS A 26 -27.23 13.46 6.01
N LEU A 27 -25.96 13.08 5.90
CA LEU A 27 -25.52 11.71 5.67
C LEU A 27 -25.40 10.89 6.96
N LYS A 28 -25.59 11.50 8.14
CA LYS A 28 -25.48 10.80 9.43
C LYS A 28 -26.56 9.72 9.56
N GLU A 29 -26.15 8.49 9.87
CA GLU A 29 -27.09 7.38 10.05
C GLU A 29 -27.94 7.54 11.33
N PRO A 30 -29.28 7.63 11.22
CA PRO A 30 -30.16 7.70 12.39
C PRO A 30 -30.11 6.40 13.19
N GLY A 31 -30.03 6.49 14.52
CA GLY A 31 -30.03 5.31 15.40
C GLY A 31 -28.69 4.57 15.51
N SER A 32 -27.65 5.01 14.81
CA SER A 32 -26.29 4.47 14.94
C SER A 32 -25.53 5.17 16.07
N PHE A 33 -24.78 4.42 16.89
CA PHE A 33 -24.05 4.93 18.06
C PHE A 33 -23.11 6.11 17.72
N ASN A 34 -22.46 6.07 16.55
CA ASN A 34 -21.56 7.12 16.09
C ASN A 34 -22.01 7.79 14.78
N GLY A 35 -23.11 7.34 14.17
CA GLY A 35 -23.65 7.91 12.92
C GLY A 35 -22.79 7.69 11.67
N THR A 36 -21.68 6.96 11.76
CA THR A 36 -20.68 6.78 10.68
C THR A 36 -20.42 5.31 10.32
N TYR A 37 -20.96 4.37 11.09
CA TYR A 37 -20.65 2.94 10.95
C TYR A 37 -20.97 2.37 9.56
N GLY A 38 -22.16 2.59 9.00
CA GLY A 38 -22.47 2.05 7.67
C GLY A 38 -21.70 2.73 6.53
N TRP A 39 -21.21 3.97 6.72
CA TRP A 39 -20.22 4.57 5.82
C TRP A 39 -18.88 3.84 5.87
N GLN A 40 -18.41 3.45 7.05
CA GLN A 40 -17.18 2.65 7.18
C GLN A 40 -17.31 1.30 6.48
N GLN A 41 -18.46 0.62 6.64
CA GLN A 41 -18.73 -0.63 5.93
C GLN A 41 -18.81 -0.42 4.42
N SER A 42 -19.51 0.62 3.97
CA SER A 42 -19.61 0.97 2.55
C SER A 42 -18.23 1.23 1.92
N LEU A 43 -17.35 1.96 2.61
CA LEU A 43 -15.97 2.18 2.18
C LEU A 43 -15.19 0.86 2.10
N LYS A 44 -15.29 0.01 3.13
CA LYS A 44 -14.66 -1.32 3.14
C LYS A 44 -15.07 -2.15 1.92
N TYR A 45 -16.37 -2.25 1.65
CA TYR A 45 -16.89 -3.00 0.51
C TYR A 45 -16.51 -2.37 -0.83
N LYS A 46 -16.58 -1.05 -0.97
CA LYS A 46 -16.22 -0.33 -2.20
C LYS A 46 -14.74 -0.49 -2.53
N CYS A 47 -13.85 -0.37 -1.54
CA CYS A 47 -12.43 -0.65 -1.70
C CYS A 47 -12.17 -2.11 -2.09
N GLY A 48 -12.88 -3.06 -1.46
CA GLY A 48 -12.80 -4.48 -1.80
C GLY A 48 -13.24 -4.78 -3.23
N ASN A 49 -14.38 -4.25 -3.67
CA ASN A 49 -14.90 -4.44 -5.03
C ASN A 49 -13.97 -3.85 -6.09
N ASN A 50 -13.47 -2.63 -5.88
CA ASN A 50 -12.49 -2.02 -6.78
C ASN A 50 -11.23 -2.88 -6.91
N ARG A 51 -10.77 -3.49 -5.80
CA ARG A 51 -9.64 -4.41 -5.82
C ARG A 51 -9.95 -5.66 -6.63
N THR A 52 -11.11 -6.27 -6.45
CA THR A 52 -11.52 -7.46 -7.24
C THR A 52 -11.58 -7.15 -8.72
N LYS A 53 -12.14 -5.99 -9.11
CA LYS A 53 -12.15 -5.53 -10.50
C LYS A 53 -10.73 -5.31 -11.04
N ARG A 54 -9.87 -4.65 -10.26
CA ARG A 54 -8.45 -4.47 -10.59
C ARG A 54 -7.68 -5.79 -10.70
N LYS A 55 -8.03 -6.81 -9.91
CA LYS A 55 -7.53 -8.18 -10.04
C LYS A 55 -7.92 -8.80 -11.36
N ALA A 56 -9.20 -8.74 -11.72
CA ALA A 56 -9.70 -9.29 -12.98
C ALA A 56 -9.07 -8.64 -14.22
N LEU A 57 -8.72 -7.35 -14.13
CA LEU A 57 -8.11 -6.58 -15.22
C LEU A 57 -6.58 -6.71 -15.30
N GLY A 58 -5.94 -7.52 -14.45
CA GLY A 58 -4.47 -7.70 -14.49
C GLY A 58 -3.69 -6.47 -14.04
N SER A 59 -3.98 -5.94 -12.85
CA SER A 59 -3.30 -4.73 -12.36
C SER A 59 -1.79 -4.96 -12.08
N PRO A 60 -0.92 -3.99 -12.44
CA PRO A 60 0.53 -4.06 -12.19
C PRO A 60 0.91 -4.31 -10.74
N GLU A 61 0.17 -3.73 -9.78
CA GLU A 61 0.40 -3.93 -8.35
C GLU A 61 0.28 -5.40 -7.88
N LEU A 62 -0.59 -6.18 -8.54
CA LEU A 62 -0.82 -7.59 -8.21
C LEU A 62 0.19 -8.49 -8.90
N LEU A 63 0.68 -8.08 -10.08
CA LEU A 63 1.82 -8.73 -10.70
C LEU A 63 3.05 -8.59 -9.81
N LEU A 64 3.30 -7.39 -9.27
CA LEU A 64 4.38 -7.19 -8.32
C LEU A 64 4.23 -8.12 -7.11
N ASP A 65 3.05 -8.17 -6.46
CA ASP A 65 2.79 -9.10 -5.35
C ASP A 65 3.07 -10.57 -5.71
N ARG A 66 2.68 -10.99 -6.92
CA ARG A 66 2.89 -12.35 -7.41
C ARG A 66 4.37 -12.68 -7.52
N TYR A 67 5.20 -11.73 -7.94
CA TYR A 67 6.63 -11.93 -8.13
C TYR A 67 7.47 -11.59 -6.89
N THR A 68 6.92 -10.84 -5.93
CA THR A 68 7.60 -10.43 -4.68
C THR A 68 8.35 -11.57 -4.00
N PRO A 69 7.76 -12.75 -3.72
CA PRO A 69 8.50 -13.82 -3.04
C PRO A 69 9.78 -14.25 -3.79
N LYS A 70 9.68 -14.39 -5.11
CA LYS A 70 10.82 -14.78 -5.97
C LYS A 70 11.87 -13.66 -6.07
N LEU A 71 11.43 -12.40 -6.12
CA LEU A 71 12.33 -11.25 -6.13
C LEU A 71 13.09 -11.10 -4.81
N LEU A 72 12.42 -11.27 -3.67
CA LEU A 72 13.06 -11.23 -2.35
C LEU A 72 14.08 -12.37 -2.18
N GLU A 73 13.79 -13.56 -2.70
CA GLU A 73 14.74 -14.67 -2.75
C GLU A 73 15.99 -14.30 -3.58
N LEU A 74 15.80 -13.74 -4.77
CA LEU A 74 16.90 -13.28 -5.63
C LEU A 74 17.74 -12.18 -4.97
N PHE A 75 17.10 -11.23 -4.29
CA PHE A 75 17.81 -10.18 -3.54
C PHE A 75 18.61 -10.76 -2.38
N SER A 76 18.05 -11.74 -1.66
CA SER A 76 18.73 -12.41 -0.54
C SER A 76 19.93 -13.25 -1.00
N ALA A 77 19.85 -13.85 -2.19
CA ALA A 77 20.92 -14.64 -2.77
C ALA A 77 22.08 -13.80 -3.35
N LYS A 78 21.88 -12.49 -3.55
CA LYS A 78 22.90 -11.62 -4.14
C LYS A 78 24.03 -11.34 -3.14
N GLY A 79 25.27 -11.49 -3.60
CA GLY A 79 26.48 -11.16 -2.84
C GLY A 79 27.09 -9.78 -3.18
N GLY A 80 28.25 -9.50 -2.60
CA GLY A 80 29.02 -8.27 -2.86
C GLY A 80 28.38 -7.00 -2.30
N VAL A 81 28.80 -5.84 -2.83
CA VAL A 81 28.34 -4.52 -2.37
C VAL A 81 26.83 -4.36 -2.56
N THR A 82 26.29 -4.73 -3.73
CA THR A 82 24.85 -4.71 -4.01
C THR A 82 24.09 -5.67 -3.08
N GLY A 83 24.63 -6.87 -2.82
CA GLY A 83 24.07 -7.81 -1.85
C GLY A 83 23.97 -7.24 -0.43
N GLN A 84 24.98 -6.48 0.01
CA GLN A 84 24.94 -5.80 1.30
C GLN A 84 23.85 -4.72 1.37
N ARG A 85 23.64 -3.99 0.27
CA ARG A 85 22.53 -3.02 0.16
C ARG A 85 21.17 -3.72 0.20
N PHE A 86 21.02 -4.86 -0.47
CA PHE A 86 19.81 -5.68 -0.36
C PHE A 86 19.55 -6.16 1.06
N LYS A 87 20.58 -6.66 1.77
CA LYS A 87 20.43 -7.06 3.18
C LYS A 87 19.88 -5.92 4.05
N ASN A 88 20.38 -4.70 3.85
CA ASN A 88 19.89 -3.53 4.59
C ASN A 88 18.41 -3.23 4.28
N LEU A 89 17.99 -3.30 3.01
CA LEU A 89 16.59 -3.11 2.61
C LEU A 89 15.67 -4.21 3.19
N LEU A 90 16.11 -5.47 3.10
CA LEU A 90 15.34 -6.62 3.57
C LEU A 90 15.22 -6.69 5.10
N MET A 91 16.16 -6.07 5.83
CA MET A 91 16.10 -5.99 7.29
C MET A 91 14.80 -5.36 7.79
N GLU A 92 14.23 -4.40 7.04
CA GLU A 92 12.93 -3.79 7.35
C GLU A 92 11.78 -4.81 7.38
N LEU A 93 11.85 -5.86 6.55
CA LEU A 93 10.84 -6.93 6.50
C LEU A 93 11.08 -8.01 7.56
N ILE A 94 12.35 -8.22 7.97
CA ILE A 94 12.70 -9.16 9.03
C ILE A 94 12.24 -8.63 10.38
N GLN A 95 12.38 -7.31 10.61
CA GLN A 95 11.93 -6.65 11.83
C GLN A 95 10.41 -6.63 11.99
N ASP A 96 9.67 -6.65 10.88
CA ASP A 96 8.20 -6.75 10.88
C ASP A 96 7.73 -7.96 10.05
N PRO A 97 7.68 -9.17 10.66
CA PRO A 97 7.14 -10.36 10.01
C PRO A 97 5.68 -10.19 9.54
N SER A 98 4.95 -9.26 10.17
CA SER A 98 3.58 -8.90 9.83
C SER A 98 3.46 -7.79 8.77
N ALA A 99 4.57 -7.41 8.13
CA ALA A 99 4.63 -6.31 7.18
C ALA A 99 3.51 -6.37 6.15
N SER A 100 2.80 -5.25 6.02
CA SER A 100 1.69 -5.12 5.08
C SER A 100 2.14 -5.37 3.64
N ALA A 101 1.20 -5.78 2.77
CA ALA A 101 1.48 -5.96 1.34
C ALA A 101 2.08 -4.70 0.70
N VAL A 102 1.66 -3.51 1.14
CA VAL A 102 2.21 -2.23 0.66
C VAL A 102 3.69 -2.10 1.00
N LYS A 103 4.08 -2.43 2.23
CA LYS A 103 5.49 -2.38 2.67
C LYS A 103 6.35 -3.39 1.91
N LYS A 104 5.83 -4.60 1.68
CA LYS A 104 6.52 -5.63 0.87
C LYS A 104 6.74 -5.18 -0.57
N ARG A 105 5.74 -4.54 -1.19
CA ARG A 105 5.87 -3.96 -2.55
C ARG A 105 6.90 -2.84 -2.59
N ASP A 106 6.86 -1.93 -1.63
CA ASP A 106 7.80 -0.82 -1.52
C ASP A 106 9.26 -1.31 -1.42
N VAL A 107 9.55 -2.24 -0.52
CA VAL A 107 10.88 -2.87 -0.41
C VAL A 107 11.28 -3.57 -1.70
N THR A 108 10.33 -4.24 -2.37
CA THR A 108 10.59 -4.94 -3.63
C THR A 108 10.93 -3.96 -4.76
N LEU A 109 10.22 -2.84 -4.86
CA LEU A 109 10.50 -1.79 -5.86
C LEU A 109 11.86 -1.13 -5.60
N ARG A 110 12.17 -0.78 -4.34
CA ARG A 110 13.50 -0.27 -3.96
C ARG A 110 14.60 -1.26 -4.31
N GLY A 111 14.34 -2.56 -4.13
CA GLY A 111 15.26 -3.62 -4.54
C GLY A 111 15.43 -3.73 -6.06
N LEU A 112 14.35 -3.60 -6.84
CA LEU A 112 14.45 -3.60 -8.31
C LEU A 112 15.26 -2.40 -8.82
N ILE A 113 15.07 -1.22 -8.24
CA ILE A 113 15.83 -0.01 -8.57
C ILE A 113 17.33 -0.23 -8.32
N GLU A 114 17.68 -0.73 -7.13
CA GLU A 114 19.07 -1.06 -6.77
C GLU A 114 19.65 -2.16 -7.70
N TYR A 115 18.83 -3.14 -8.11
CA TYR A 115 19.24 -4.19 -9.04
C TYR A 115 19.55 -3.64 -10.43
N MET A 116 18.78 -2.68 -10.91
CA MET A 116 18.97 -2.02 -12.22
C MET A 116 20.10 -0.97 -12.18
N GLY A 117 20.62 -0.64 -11.00
CA GLY A 117 21.65 0.39 -10.82
C GLY A 117 21.12 1.82 -10.94
N GLU A 118 19.80 1.98 -10.85
CA GLU A 118 19.11 3.27 -10.95
C GLU A 118 19.06 3.99 -9.59
N SER A 119 18.98 5.32 -9.61
CA SER A 119 18.80 6.12 -8.39
C SER A 119 17.32 6.15 -8.00
N GLY A 120 16.98 5.63 -6.81
CA GLY A 120 15.60 5.67 -6.30
C GLY A 120 15.05 7.10 -6.10
N GLN A 121 15.92 8.11 -6.07
CA GLN A 121 15.50 9.52 -6.00
C GLN A 121 14.95 10.03 -7.33
N GLU A 122 15.38 9.46 -8.47
CA GLU A 122 14.94 9.89 -9.80
C GLU A 122 13.64 9.20 -10.24
N LEU A 123 13.38 7.98 -9.76
CA LEU A 123 12.21 7.19 -10.19
C LEU A 123 10.89 7.54 -9.43
N ILE A 124 10.97 8.11 -8.22
CA ILE A 124 9.80 8.43 -7.38
C ILE A 124 9.20 9.82 -7.73
N SER A 125 9.94 10.66 -8.47
CA SER A 125 9.52 12.00 -8.91
C SER A 125 8.19 11.98 -9.68
N ASP A 126 7.99 10.99 -10.54
CA ASP A 126 6.92 11.06 -11.56
C ASP A 126 5.54 10.61 -11.07
N TYR A 127 5.42 10.07 -9.85
CA TYR A 127 4.12 9.72 -9.25
C TYR A 127 3.64 10.68 -8.16
N CYS A 128 4.47 11.67 -7.81
CA CYS A 128 4.11 12.78 -6.93
C CYS A 128 4.31 14.12 -7.66
N GLY A 129 3.79 14.23 -8.89
CA GLY A 129 3.85 15.43 -9.71
C GLY A 129 2.48 15.88 -10.22
N THR A 130 1.99 16.96 -9.60
CA THR A 130 1.07 17.98 -10.15
C THR A 130 -0.40 17.63 -10.42
N ALA A 131 -1.26 17.88 -9.43
CA ALA A 131 -2.27 18.97 -9.46
C ALA A 131 -2.85 19.19 -8.05
#